data_AF-A0A1F5NHR4-F1
#
_entry.id   AF-A0A1F5NHR4-F1
#
_cell.length_a   1.000
_cell.length_b   1.000
_cell.length_c   1.000
_cell.angle_alpha   90.00
_cell.angle_beta   90.00
_cell.angle_gamma   90.00
#
_symmetry.space_group_name_H-M   'P 1'
#
loop_
_entity.id
_entity.type
_entity.pdbx_description
1 polymer ?
#
loop_
_entity_poly.entity_id
_entity_poly.type
_entity_poly.pdbx_seq_one_letter_code
_entity_poly.pdbx_strand_id
1 'polypeptide(L)'
;MKTKAFLFLLLILPLLFLNRKVNAERTVVNEKPPLAEIEGKKLDNKAIILASYLAKFNSPLQYHAQDFIDAAETYKLDWKMVPAIAGVESTFGKRIPGGYNAWGWGVYGTQAIYFNSWKDGIFTIAKGLREDYFSRGLTEPYSINKRYAASPFWGGKVSFFMQDLENFANQFEVAEQKTAIVSFAPNIAAVSGKLALK
;
A
#
# COMPACT_ATOMS: atom_id res chain seq x y z
N MET A 1 -74.26 -29.93 -42.85
CA MET A 1 -72.88 -30.38 -42.56
C MET A 1 -72.33 -29.56 -41.39
N LYS A 2 -71.99 -30.25 -40.30
CA LYS A 2 -70.84 -30.01 -39.40
C LYS A 2 -70.68 -28.61 -38.78
N THR A 3 -71.12 -28.54 -37.52
CA THR A 3 -70.49 -27.90 -36.34
C THR A 3 -69.23 -27.04 -36.56
N LYS A 4 -69.17 -25.91 -35.85
CA LYS A 4 -68.10 -25.60 -34.87
C LYS A 4 -68.35 -24.25 -34.17
N ALA A 5 -69.09 -24.33 -33.08
CA ALA A 5 -68.92 -23.40 -31.97
C ALA A 5 -67.58 -23.72 -31.31
N PHE A 6 -66.51 -23.00 -31.65
CA PHE A 6 -65.25 -23.11 -30.90
C PHE A 6 -64.29 -21.95 -31.20
N LEU A 7 -64.64 -20.71 -30.84
CA LEU A 7 -63.72 -19.58 -31.00
C LEU A 7 -63.80 -18.55 -29.87
N PHE A 8 -64.26 -18.94 -28.67
CA PHE A 8 -64.22 -18.08 -27.48
C PHE A 8 -63.59 -18.73 -26.24
N LEU A 9 -63.04 -19.94 -26.36
CA LEU A 9 -62.40 -20.66 -25.24
C LEU A 9 -60.86 -20.56 -25.21
N LEU A 10 -60.25 -19.77 -26.10
CA LEU A 10 -58.79 -19.62 -26.18
C LEU A 10 -58.22 -18.34 -25.56
N LEU A 11 -59.08 -17.42 -25.09
CA LEU A 11 -58.65 -16.13 -24.52
C LEU A 11 -58.77 -16.06 -22.98
N ILE A 12 -59.28 -17.10 -22.33
CA ILE A 12 -59.46 -17.13 -20.86
C ILE A 12 -58.43 -18.08 -20.19
N LEU A 13 -57.67 -18.86 -20.96
CA LEU A 13 -56.74 -19.85 -20.41
C LEU A 13 -55.43 -19.31 -19.79
N PRO A 14 -54.94 -18.07 -20.00
CA PRO A 14 -53.73 -17.62 -19.31
C PRO A 14 -54.01 -16.98 -17.93
N LEU A 15 -55.28 -16.73 -17.57
CA LEU A 15 -55.63 -16.00 -16.34
C LEU A 15 -55.72 -16.86 -15.08
N LEU A 16 -55.70 -18.20 -15.21
CA LEU A 16 -55.78 -19.10 -14.05
C LEU A 16 -54.43 -19.45 -13.42
N PHE A 17 -53.31 -18.95 -13.96
CA PHE A 17 -51.96 -19.26 -13.44
C PHE A 17 -51.31 -18.14 -12.60
N LEU A 18 -52.00 -17.02 -12.36
CA LEU A 18 -51.43 -15.86 -11.64
C LEU A 18 -51.53 -15.94 -10.10
N ASN A 19 -52.00 -17.03 -9.53
CA ASN A 19 -52.18 -17.13 -8.07
C ASN A 19 -51.52 -18.36 -7.44
N ARG A 20 -50.34 -18.76 -7.95
CA ARG A 20 -49.46 -19.63 -7.17
C ARG A 20 -48.65 -18.75 -6.21
N LYS A 21 -49.02 -18.75 -4.93
CA LYS A 21 -48.10 -18.27 -3.89
C LYS A 21 -46.85 -19.16 -3.96
N VAL A 22 -45.78 -18.62 -4.52
CA VAL A 22 -44.45 -19.21 -4.40
C VAL A 22 -44.06 -19.05 -2.94
N ASN A 23 -44.20 -20.11 -2.15
CA ASN A 23 -43.47 -20.20 -0.90
C ASN A 23 -42.01 -20.42 -1.30
N ALA A 24 -41.24 -19.33 -1.33
CA ALA A 24 -39.79 -19.43 -1.27
C ALA A 24 -39.46 -19.91 0.14
N GLU A 25 -39.45 -21.22 0.35
CA GLU A 25 -38.84 -21.80 1.52
C GLU A 25 -37.35 -21.48 1.43
N ARG A 26 -36.94 -20.47 2.20
CA ARG A 26 -35.54 -20.09 2.34
C ARG A 26 -34.91 -21.24 3.12
N THR A 27 -34.44 -22.28 2.44
CA THR A 27 -33.41 -23.14 3.01
C THR A 27 -32.21 -22.24 3.23
N VAL A 28 -32.07 -21.72 4.46
CA VAL A 28 -30.82 -21.17 4.95
C VAL A 28 -29.88 -22.36 5.00
N VAL A 29 -29.29 -22.68 3.86
CA VAL A 29 -28.14 -23.57 3.78
C VAL A 29 -27.07 -22.83 4.57
N ASN A 30 -26.89 -23.26 5.81
CA ASN A 30 -25.86 -22.75 6.71
C ASN A 30 -24.51 -23.35 6.28
N GLU A 31 -24.21 -23.27 4.99
CA GLU A 31 -22.86 -23.47 4.47
C GLU A 31 -22.13 -22.18 4.79
N LYS A 32 -21.53 -22.17 5.98
CA LYS A 32 -20.38 -21.31 6.27
C LYS A 32 -19.46 -21.45 5.05
N PRO A 33 -19.30 -20.41 4.20
CA PRO A 33 -18.34 -20.45 3.13
C PRO A 33 -17.02 -20.92 3.73
N PRO A 34 -16.25 -21.81 3.08
CA PRO A 34 -14.90 -22.10 3.54
C PRO A 34 -14.27 -20.74 3.80
N LEU A 35 -13.92 -20.49 5.07
CA LEU A 35 -13.15 -19.31 5.41
C LEU A 35 -11.88 -19.50 4.60
N ALA A 36 -11.81 -18.83 3.44
CA ALA A 36 -10.56 -18.66 2.75
C ALA A 36 -9.66 -18.10 3.83
N GLU A 37 -8.70 -18.89 4.27
CA GLU A 37 -7.66 -18.46 5.16
C GLU A 37 -7.04 -17.28 4.43
N ILE A 38 -7.41 -16.06 4.83
CA ILE A 38 -6.77 -14.86 4.32
C ILE A 38 -5.40 -14.92 4.96
N GLU A 39 -4.51 -15.67 4.31
CA GLU A 39 -3.11 -15.75 4.66
C GLU A 39 -2.55 -14.36 4.32
N GLY A 40 -2.67 -13.45 5.29
CA GLY A 40 -2.20 -12.09 5.16
C GLY A 40 -0.71 -12.15 4.89
N LYS A 41 -0.28 -11.73 3.70
CA LYS A 41 1.13 -11.61 3.35
C LYS A 41 1.83 -10.87 4.48
N LYS A 42 2.78 -11.54 5.14
CA LYS A 42 3.64 -10.90 6.14
C LYS A 42 4.30 -9.68 5.49
N LEU A 43 4.17 -8.52 6.13
CA LEU A 43 4.81 -7.30 5.66
C LEU A 43 6.33 -7.46 5.69
N ASP A 44 6.99 -6.87 4.69
CA ASP A 44 8.44 -6.77 4.67
C ASP A 44 8.93 -5.91 5.85
N ASN A 45 10.06 -6.27 6.47
CA ASN A 45 10.59 -5.51 7.60
C ASN A 45 10.88 -4.05 7.23
N LYS A 46 11.39 -3.80 6.02
CA LYS A 46 11.60 -2.45 5.50
C LYS A 46 10.29 -1.70 5.32
N ALA A 47 9.20 -2.40 4.99
CA ALA A 47 7.88 -1.77 4.90
C ALA A 47 7.39 -1.32 6.28
N ILE A 48 7.62 -2.12 7.33
CA ILE A 48 7.28 -1.76 8.72
C ILE A 48 8.09 -0.53 9.17
N ILE A 49 9.39 -0.54 8.90
CA ILE A 49 10.30 0.58 9.19
C ILE A 49 9.86 1.83 8.44
N LEU A 50 9.61 1.72 7.13
CA LEU A 50 9.19 2.84 6.30
C LEU A 50 7.85 3.42 6.74
N ALA A 51 6.87 2.57 7.05
CA ALA A 51 5.58 3.00 7.58
C ALA A 51 5.77 3.81 8.87
N SER A 52 6.59 3.31 9.80
CA SER A 52 6.91 3.98 11.06
C SER A 52 7.63 5.32 10.86
N TYR A 53 8.57 5.37 9.91
CA TYR A 53 9.27 6.60 9.55
C TYR A 53 8.31 7.65 8.99
N LEU A 54 7.47 7.27 8.02
CA LEU A 54 6.49 8.15 7.38
C LEU A 54 5.39 8.62 8.36
N ALA A 55 5.05 7.80 9.35
CA ALA A 55 4.11 8.14 10.41
C ALA A 55 4.58 9.34 11.24
N LYS A 56 5.89 9.49 11.51
CA LYS A 56 6.46 10.66 12.21
C LYS A 56 6.15 11.98 11.52
N PHE A 57 5.94 11.94 10.21
CA PHE A 57 5.59 13.12 9.42
C PHE A 57 4.07 13.30 9.28
N ASN A 58 3.23 12.36 9.75
CA ASN A 58 1.81 12.28 9.42
C ASN A 58 1.58 12.20 7.91
N SER A 59 2.39 11.37 7.23
CA SER A 59 2.30 11.18 5.78
C SER A 59 1.15 10.24 5.41
N PRO A 60 0.36 10.54 4.35
CA PRO A 60 -0.60 9.57 3.81
C PRO A 60 0.09 8.34 3.19
N LEU A 61 1.37 8.44 2.84
CA LEU A 61 2.15 7.36 2.23
C LEU A 61 2.49 6.24 3.21
N GLN A 62 2.32 6.45 4.53
CA GLN A 62 2.61 5.43 5.55
C GLN A 62 1.81 4.12 5.33
N TYR A 63 0.60 4.22 4.76
CA TYR A 63 -0.26 3.07 4.47
C TYR A 63 0.12 2.33 3.19
N HIS A 64 1.10 2.84 2.44
CA HIS A 64 1.59 2.29 1.18
C HIS A 64 3.05 1.85 1.26
N ALA A 65 3.60 1.69 2.46
CA ALA A 65 5.00 1.33 2.66
C ALA A 65 5.40 0.02 1.94
N GLN A 66 4.52 -0.98 1.92
CA GLN A 66 4.77 -2.22 1.17
C GLN A 66 4.84 -1.97 -0.35
N ASP A 67 4.02 -1.07 -0.89
CA ASP A 67 4.07 -0.73 -2.32
C ASP A 67 5.41 -0.09 -2.70
N PHE A 68 6.05 0.68 -1.80
CA PHE A 68 7.41 1.20 -2.01
C PHE A 68 8.46 0.09 -2.08
N ILE A 69 8.39 -0.89 -1.16
CA ILE A 69 9.34 -2.01 -1.16
C ILE A 69 9.16 -2.85 -2.42
N ASP A 70 7.92 -3.21 -2.74
CA ASP A 70 7.60 -4.00 -3.93
C ASP A 70 8.06 -3.29 -5.22
N ALA A 71 7.87 -1.97 -5.33
CA ALA A 71 8.33 -1.19 -6.46
C ALA A 71 9.88 -1.08 -6.52
N ALA A 72 10.53 -0.88 -5.39
CA ALA A 72 11.99 -0.82 -5.32
C ALA A 72 12.62 -2.15 -5.77
N GLU A 73 12.07 -3.28 -5.35
CA GLU A 73 12.52 -4.61 -5.78
C GLU A 73 12.27 -4.82 -7.28
N THR A 74 11.04 -4.54 -7.73
CA THR A 74 10.63 -4.68 -9.14
C THR A 74 11.57 -3.90 -10.07
N TYR A 75 11.90 -2.67 -9.69
CA TYR A 75 12.73 -1.76 -10.49
C TYR A 75 14.19 -1.70 -10.01
N LYS A 76 14.59 -2.62 -9.13
CA LYS A 76 15.96 -2.79 -8.60
C LYS A 76 16.60 -1.50 -8.02
N LEU A 77 15.80 -0.66 -7.36
CA LEU A 77 16.22 0.60 -6.76
C LEU A 77 16.59 0.40 -5.29
N ASP A 78 17.37 1.33 -4.72
CA ASP A 78 17.41 1.45 -3.25
C ASP A 78 15.99 1.82 -2.76
N TRP A 79 15.46 1.06 -1.82
CA TRP A 79 14.12 1.22 -1.27
C TRP A 79 13.87 2.60 -0.62
N LYS A 80 14.95 3.31 -0.26
CA LYS A 80 14.90 4.66 0.30
C LYS A 80 14.73 5.76 -0.75
N MET A 81 15.07 5.50 -2.02
CA MET A 81 15.12 6.53 -3.08
C MET A 81 13.75 7.17 -3.33
N VAL A 82 12.73 6.35 -3.63
CA VAL A 82 11.39 6.86 -4.00
C VAL A 82 10.69 7.56 -2.82
N PRO A 83 10.76 7.05 -1.56
CA PRO A 83 10.29 7.80 -0.40
C PRO A 83 11.03 9.12 -0.17
N ALA A 84 12.36 9.14 -0.32
CA ALA A 84 13.17 10.33 -0.10
C ALA A 84 12.82 11.46 -1.08
N ILE A 85 12.60 11.13 -2.36
CA ILE A 85 12.12 12.11 -3.35
C ILE A 85 10.78 12.69 -2.92
N ALA A 86 9.82 11.88 -2.47
CA ALA A 86 8.55 12.39 -1.95
C ALA A 86 8.73 13.32 -0.73
N GLY A 87 9.73 13.04 0.12
CA GLY A 87 10.13 13.91 1.23
C GLY A 87 10.49 15.32 0.77
N VAL A 88 11.32 15.41 -0.29
CA VAL A 88 11.75 16.69 -0.88
C VAL A 88 10.59 17.42 -1.55
N GLU A 89 9.80 16.72 -2.35
CA GLU A 89 8.82 17.33 -3.26
C GLU A 89 7.54 17.78 -2.57
N SER A 90 7.08 17.01 -1.58
CA SER A 90 5.74 17.21 -1.02
C SER A 90 5.67 16.96 0.49
N THR A 91 6.80 16.90 1.18
CA THR A 91 6.85 16.48 2.59
C THR A 91 6.15 15.13 2.76
N PHE A 92 6.55 14.16 1.93
CA PHE A 92 5.98 12.81 1.88
C PHE A 92 4.48 12.80 1.57
N GLY A 93 4.05 13.48 0.51
CA GLY A 93 2.67 13.45 0.02
C GLY A 93 1.69 14.35 0.79
N LYS A 94 2.17 15.13 1.77
CA LYS A 94 1.32 16.04 2.56
C LYS A 94 0.98 17.33 1.84
N ARG A 95 1.90 17.80 0.99
CA ARG A 95 1.78 19.06 0.27
C ARG A 95 1.72 18.74 -1.22
N ILE A 96 0.53 18.37 -1.69
CA ILE A 96 0.25 18.12 -3.10
C ILE A 96 -0.96 18.97 -3.54
N PRO A 97 -1.02 19.41 -4.81
CA PRO A 97 -2.13 20.22 -5.33
C PRO A 97 -3.41 19.39 -5.59
N GLY A 98 -3.38 18.07 -5.35
CA GLY A 98 -4.48 17.14 -5.63
C GLY A 98 -3.96 15.82 -6.21
N GLY A 99 -4.84 14.82 -6.35
CA GLY A 99 -4.50 13.49 -6.85
C GLY A 99 -3.50 12.75 -5.94
N TYR A 100 -2.58 11.99 -6.55
CA TYR A 100 -1.64 11.12 -5.83
C TYR A 100 -0.18 11.29 -6.27
N ASN A 101 0.21 12.51 -6.68
CA ASN A 101 1.56 12.81 -7.17
C ASN A 101 2.41 13.48 -6.06
N ALA A 102 3.08 12.66 -5.26
CA ALA A 102 3.97 13.13 -4.19
C ALA A 102 5.37 13.57 -4.69
N TRP A 103 5.68 13.39 -5.97
CA TRP A 103 7.05 13.51 -6.51
C TRP A 103 7.23 14.64 -7.52
N GLY A 104 6.19 15.44 -7.79
CA GLY A 104 6.27 16.50 -8.80
C GLY A 104 6.52 15.96 -10.22
N TRP A 105 6.28 14.67 -10.45
CA TRP A 105 6.64 14.02 -11.71
C TRP A 105 5.71 14.43 -12.84
N GLY A 106 6.30 14.76 -14.01
CA GLY A 106 5.56 15.19 -15.19
C GLY A 106 4.81 16.51 -15.01
N VAL A 107 5.22 17.36 -14.06
CA VAL A 107 4.66 18.70 -13.87
C VAL A 107 5.42 19.71 -14.74
N TYR A 108 4.72 20.38 -15.65
CA TYR A 108 5.27 21.39 -16.56
C TYR A 108 4.34 22.60 -16.65
N GLY A 109 4.77 23.76 -16.17
CA GLY A 109 3.94 24.98 -16.16
C GLY A 109 2.66 24.77 -15.35
N THR A 110 1.49 24.87 -16.01
CA THR A 110 0.17 24.61 -15.40
C THR A 110 -0.31 23.17 -15.55
N GLN A 111 0.43 22.32 -16.28
CA GLN A 111 0.09 20.92 -16.47
C GLN A 111 0.69 20.09 -15.33
N ALA A 112 -0.15 19.29 -14.67
CA ALA A 112 0.27 18.31 -13.69
C ALA A 112 -0.29 16.93 -14.05
N ILE A 113 0.50 15.88 -13.86
CA ILE A 113 0.02 14.51 -13.89
C ILE A 113 -0.55 14.19 -12.50
N TYR A 114 -1.77 13.64 -12.49
CA TYR A 114 -2.39 13.07 -11.31
C TYR A 114 -2.52 11.56 -11.52
N PHE A 115 -1.88 10.78 -10.65
CA PHE A 115 -2.03 9.33 -10.66
C PHE A 115 -3.40 8.93 -10.11
N ASN A 116 -3.84 7.70 -10.39
CA ASN A 116 -5.13 7.19 -9.93
C ASN A 116 -5.10 6.74 -8.46
N SER A 117 -3.91 6.44 -7.94
CA SER A 117 -3.69 6.01 -6.56
C SER A 117 -2.23 6.25 -6.14
N TRP A 118 -1.95 6.18 -4.84
CA TRP A 118 -0.57 6.22 -4.34
C TRP A 118 0.28 5.10 -4.94
N LYS A 119 -0.25 3.87 -5.01
CA LYS A 119 0.44 2.72 -5.61
C LYS A 119 0.83 2.98 -7.06
N ASP A 120 -0.11 3.47 -7.86
CA ASP A 120 0.11 3.83 -9.27
C ASP A 120 1.26 4.84 -9.42
N GLY A 121 1.24 5.89 -8.59
CA GLY A 121 2.34 6.87 -8.51
C GLY A 121 3.68 6.22 -8.14
N ILE A 122 3.73 5.46 -7.04
CA ILE A 122 4.95 4.79 -6.55
C ILE A 122 5.60 3.95 -7.66
N PHE A 123 4.81 3.09 -8.31
CA PHE A 123 5.31 2.21 -9.36
C PHE A 123 5.71 2.99 -10.62
N THR A 124 4.99 4.05 -10.97
CA THR A 124 5.34 4.90 -12.12
C THR A 124 6.67 5.61 -11.90
N ILE A 125 6.87 6.20 -10.71
CA ILE A 125 8.13 6.89 -10.39
C ILE A 125 9.29 5.91 -10.35
N ALA A 126 9.12 4.75 -9.70
CA ALA A 126 10.16 3.74 -9.65
C ALA A 126 10.55 3.24 -11.06
N LYS A 127 9.56 3.00 -11.92
CA LYS A 127 9.78 2.66 -13.32
C LYS A 127 10.57 3.74 -14.06
N GLY A 128 10.13 5.00 -13.98
CA GLY A 128 10.78 6.13 -14.62
C GLY A 128 12.23 6.30 -14.16
N LEU A 129 12.50 6.18 -12.86
CA LEU A 129 13.89 6.21 -12.35
C LEU A 129 14.74 5.09 -12.94
N ARG A 130 14.21 3.87 -13.05
CA ARG A 130 14.92 2.76 -13.68
C ARG A 130 15.21 3.02 -15.17
N GLU A 131 14.18 3.35 -15.92
CA GLU A 131 14.24 3.42 -17.38
C GLU A 131 14.94 4.67 -17.89
N ASP A 132 14.74 5.82 -17.24
CA ASP A 132 15.28 7.11 -17.71
C ASP A 132 16.59 7.52 -17.02
N TYR A 133 16.88 7.02 -15.83
CA TYR A 133 18.04 7.49 -15.06
C TYR A 133 19.06 6.37 -14.86
N PHE A 134 18.67 5.28 -14.19
CA PHE A 134 19.59 4.21 -13.84
C PHE A 134 20.13 3.47 -15.07
N SER A 135 19.30 3.29 -16.11
CA SER A 135 19.73 2.73 -17.41
C SER A 135 20.87 3.52 -18.07
N ARG A 136 21.04 4.79 -17.67
CA ARG A 136 22.07 5.73 -18.17
C ARG A 136 23.21 5.93 -17.17
N GLY A 137 23.27 5.12 -16.11
CA GLY A 137 24.28 5.23 -15.05
C GLY A 137 24.04 6.33 -14.01
N LEU A 138 22.86 6.96 -14.01
CA LEU A 138 22.49 7.99 -13.03
C LEU A 138 21.81 7.32 -11.82
N THR A 139 22.59 6.71 -10.93
CA THR A 139 22.08 5.93 -9.79
C THR A 139 22.01 6.72 -8.49
N GLU A 140 22.77 7.82 -8.39
CA GLU A 140 22.87 8.63 -7.18
C GLU A 140 22.04 9.91 -7.28
N PRO A 141 21.46 10.43 -6.17
CA PRO A 141 20.64 11.64 -6.20
C PRO A 141 21.31 12.85 -6.86
N TYR A 142 22.61 13.06 -6.62
CA TYR A 142 23.37 14.14 -7.26
C TYR A 142 23.47 14.00 -8.78
N SER A 143 23.58 12.76 -9.28
CA SER A 143 23.63 12.47 -10.72
C SER A 143 22.26 12.64 -11.39
N ILE A 144 21.19 12.28 -10.69
CA ILE A 144 19.79 12.42 -11.14
C ILE A 144 19.39 13.89 -11.23
N ASN A 145 19.87 14.71 -10.29
CA ASN A 145 19.48 16.10 -10.08
C ASN A 145 19.37 16.92 -11.37
N LYS A 146 20.43 16.94 -12.19
CA LYS A 146 20.52 17.76 -13.41
C LYS A 146 19.38 17.52 -14.41
N ARG A 147 18.77 16.33 -14.38
CA ARG A 147 17.67 15.95 -15.27
C ARG A 147 16.31 16.00 -14.58
N TYR A 148 16.24 15.78 -13.27
CA TYR A 148 14.99 15.72 -12.52
C TYR A 148 14.47 17.09 -12.11
N ALA A 149 15.36 17.98 -11.62
CA ALA A 149 14.95 19.23 -11.00
C ALA A 149 15.81 20.41 -11.48
N ALA A 150 15.20 21.59 -11.55
CA ALA A 150 15.93 22.83 -11.83
C ALA A 150 16.81 23.28 -10.65
N SER A 151 16.44 22.89 -9.42
CA SER A 151 17.17 23.28 -8.21
C SER A 151 18.50 22.52 -8.10
N PRO A 152 19.66 23.20 -8.01
CA PRO A 152 20.94 22.53 -7.85
C PRO A 152 21.08 21.80 -6.50
N PHE A 153 20.21 22.08 -5.52
CA PHE A 153 20.26 21.48 -4.19
C PHE A 153 19.36 20.25 -4.04
N TRP A 154 18.54 19.92 -5.04
CA TRP A 154 17.57 18.82 -4.93
C TRP A 154 18.26 17.49 -4.60
N GLY A 155 19.36 17.16 -5.30
CA GLY A 155 20.10 15.91 -5.06
C GLY A 155 20.58 15.78 -3.62
N GLY A 156 21.10 16.86 -3.02
CA GLY A 156 21.54 16.87 -1.63
C GLY A 156 20.38 16.68 -0.64
N LYS A 157 19.20 17.25 -0.92
CA LYS A 157 18.01 17.07 -0.08
C LYS A 157 17.46 15.63 -0.15
N VAL A 158 17.50 15.00 -1.32
CA VAL A 158 17.13 13.59 -1.47
C VAL A 158 18.12 12.71 -0.71
N SER A 159 19.43 12.94 -0.87
CA SER A 159 20.46 12.23 -0.09
C SER A 159 20.27 12.40 1.42
N PHE A 160 19.88 13.59 1.88
CA PHE A 160 19.55 13.83 3.29
C PHE A 160 18.43 12.91 3.77
N PHE A 161 17.30 12.83 3.07
CA PHE A 161 16.19 11.96 3.49
C PHE A 161 16.52 10.47 3.37
N MET A 162 17.32 10.07 2.38
CA MET A 162 17.82 8.69 2.32
C MET A 162 18.67 8.36 3.56
N GLN A 163 19.56 9.26 3.97
CA GLN A 163 20.39 9.06 5.17
C GLN A 163 19.57 9.11 6.47
N ASP A 164 18.58 10.00 6.56
CA ASP A 164 17.71 10.09 7.73
C ASP A 164 16.86 8.82 7.91
N LEU A 165 16.34 8.27 6.81
CA LEU A 165 15.63 7.00 6.81
C LEU A 165 16.54 5.83 7.17
N GLU A 166 17.77 5.79 6.65
CA GLU A 166 18.78 4.78 7.02
C GLU A 166 19.10 4.84 8.53
N ASN A 167 19.32 6.03 9.07
CA ASN A 167 19.57 6.22 10.51
C ASN A 167 18.37 5.77 11.36
N PHE A 168 17.16 6.08 10.91
CA PHE A 168 15.94 5.63 11.57
C PHE A 168 15.81 4.10 11.54
N ALA A 169 16.09 3.45 10.40
CA ALA A 169 16.05 2.00 10.26
C ALA A 169 17.00 1.32 11.25
N ASN A 170 18.25 1.79 11.34
CA ASN A 170 19.24 1.27 12.28
C ASN A 170 18.78 1.40 13.74
N GLN A 171 18.18 2.53 14.11
CA GLN A 171 17.64 2.73 15.47
C GLN A 171 16.43 1.82 15.75
N PHE A 172 15.57 1.63 14.75
CA PHE A 172 14.39 0.78 14.85
C PHE A 172 14.79 -0.67 15.12
N GLU A 173 15.74 -1.21 14.37
CA GLU A 173 16.22 -2.59 14.53
C GLU A 173 16.89 -2.83 15.90
N VAL A 174 17.69 -1.86 16.38
CA VAL A 174 18.27 -1.94 17.73
C VAL A 174 17.19 -1.96 18.81
N ALA A 175 16.13 -1.16 18.66
CA ALA A 175 15.01 -1.12 19.61
C ALA A 175 14.21 -2.43 19.61
N GLU A 176 13.97 -3.04 18.45
CA GLU A 176 13.31 -4.35 18.36
C GLU A 176 14.14 -5.46 19.01
N GLN A 177 15.46 -5.50 18.76
CA GLN A 177 16.37 -6.46 19.39
C GLN A 177 16.37 -6.31 20.91
N LYS A 178 16.45 -5.08 21.42
CA LYS A 178 16.41 -4.83 22.87
C LYS A 178 15.09 -5.29 23.48
N THR A 179 13.96 -5.06 22.79
CA THR A 179 12.64 -5.49 23.24
C THR A 179 12.54 -7.02 23.27
N ALA A 180 13.06 -7.70 22.25
CA ALA A 180 13.12 -9.16 22.19
C ALA A 180 13.97 -9.74 23.35
N ILE A 181 15.15 -9.18 23.61
CA ILE A 181 16.03 -9.62 24.71
C ILE A 181 15.34 -9.47 26.08
N VAL A 182 14.68 -8.33 26.32
CA VAL A 182 13.95 -8.09 27.58
C VAL A 182 12.76 -9.05 27.72
N SER A 183 12.05 -9.35 26.62
CA SER A 183 10.94 -10.31 26.63
C SER A 183 11.37 -11.75 26.87
N PHE A 184 12.61 -12.11 26.52
CA PHE A 184 13.15 -13.46 26.66
C PHE A 184 13.96 -13.66 27.95
N ALA A 185 14.35 -12.59 28.64
CA ALA A 185 14.97 -12.69 29.95
C ALA A 185 13.96 -13.33 30.93
N PRO A 186 14.20 -14.57 31.44
CA PRO A 186 13.31 -15.15 32.42
C PRO A 186 13.21 -14.21 33.61
N ASN A 187 12.06 -14.19 34.30
CA ASN A 187 11.85 -13.45 35.56
C ASN A 187 12.78 -13.98 36.68
N ILE A 188 14.09 -13.78 36.56
CA ILE A 188 15.10 -14.22 37.52
C ILE A 188 14.92 -13.45 38.84
N ALA A 189 14.32 -12.25 38.80
CA ALA A 189 13.95 -11.47 39.97
C ALA A 189 12.92 -12.17 40.88
N ALA A 190 12.05 -13.05 40.35
CA ALA A 190 11.06 -13.78 41.15
C ALA A 190 11.61 -15.06 41.80
N VAL A 191 12.74 -15.58 41.32
CA VAL A 191 13.32 -16.85 41.81
C VAL A 191 14.32 -16.63 42.95
N SER A 192 15.05 -15.51 42.94
CA SER A 192 16.06 -15.22 43.98
C SER A 192 15.45 -14.98 45.37
N GLY A 193 14.22 -14.45 45.45
CA GLY A 193 13.53 -14.22 46.74
C GLY A 193 12.98 -15.49 47.42
N LYS A 194 12.86 -16.62 46.71
CA LYS A 194 12.34 -17.88 47.27
C LYS A 194 13.43 -18.85 47.78
N LEU A 195 14.71 -18.59 47.49
CA LEU A 195 15.83 -19.39 47.98
C LEU A 195 16.48 -18.85 49.26
N ALA A 196 16.15 -17.63 49.69
CA ALA A 196 16.68 -17.02 50.91
C ALA A 196 15.84 -17.29 52.19
N LEU A 197 14.78 -18.11 52.07
CA LEU A 197 13.92 -18.52 53.19
C LEU A 197 13.87 -20.06 53.26
N LYS A 198 15.00 -20.68 53.64
CA LYS A 198 15.05 -22.04 54.20
C LYS A 198 16.16 -22.11 55.23
#